data_AF-A0A1V4XJX2-F1
#
_entry.id   AF-A0A1V4XJX2-F1
#
_cell.length_a   1.000
_cell.length_b   1.000
_cell.length_c   1.000
_cell.angle_alpha   90.00
_cell.angle_beta   90.00
_cell.angle_gamma   90.00
#
_symmetry.space_group_name_H-M   'P 1'
#
loop_
_entity.id
_entity.type
_entity.pdbx_description
1 polymer ?
#
loop_
_entity_poly.entity_id
_entity_poly.type
_entity_poly.pdbx_seq_one_letter_code
_entity_poly.pdbx_strand_id
1 'polypeptide(L)' 'MPLYDFECCRCSHVYEAFLKVDEPYDQLECPECGATQPKKLATAFRTNAWSKFLDTMERKVNPHKFKS' A
#
# COMPACT_ATOMS: atom_id res chain seq x y z
N MET A 1 -12.35 -11.25 -6.29
CA MET A 1 -12.89 -10.06 -5.61
C MET A 1 -11.69 -9.24 -5.16
N PRO A 2 -11.55 -7.96 -5.55
CA PRO A 2 -10.40 -7.15 -5.13
C PRO A 2 -10.46 -6.94 -3.61
N LEU A 3 -9.36 -7.24 -2.93
CA LEU A 3 -9.16 -6.92 -1.52
C LEU A 3 -8.61 -5.50 -1.45
N TYR A 4 -9.16 -4.68 -0.57
CA TYR A 4 -8.67 -3.32 -0.34
C TYR A 4 -8.31 -3.16 1.13
N ASP A 5 -7.19 -2.48 1.37
CA ASP A 5 -6.76 -2.08 2.70
C ASP A 5 -7.43 -0.76 3.10
N PHE A 6 -7.85 -0.67 4.35
CA PHE A 6 -8.45 0.51 4.96
C PHE A 6 -7.73 0.88 6.23
N GLU A 7 -7.59 2.19 6.47
CA GLU A 7 -7.07 2.75 7.70
C GLU A 7 -8.18 3.51 8.42
N CYS A 8 -8.41 3.18 9.69
CA CYS A 8 -9.37 3.93 10.50
C CYS A 8 -8.81 5.31 10.86
N CYS A 9 -9.59 6.37 10.62
CA CYS A 9 -9.21 7.74 10.97
C CYS A 9 -9.13 8.01 12.49
N ARG A 10 -9.70 7.14 13.33
CA ARG A 10 -9.78 7.34 14.79
C ARG A 10 -8.71 6.58 15.56
N CYS A 11 -8.53 5.29 15.26
CA CYS A 11 -7.57 4.43 15.95
C CYS A 11 -6.35 4.07 15.09
N SER A 12 -6.29 4.52 13.84
CA SER A 12 -5.23 4.15 12.87
C SER A 12 -5.09 2.64 12.67
N HIS A 13 -6.13 1.86 12.97
CA HIS A 13 -6.13 0.42 12.73
C HIS A 13 -6.26 0.15 11.23
N VAL A 14 -5.36 -0.69 10.72
CA VAL A 14 -5.37 -1.13 9.32
C VAL A 14 -6.09 -2.45 9.22
N TYR A 15 -7.06 -2.55 8.30
CA TYR A 15 -7.85 -3.75 8.10
C TYR A 15 -8.21 -3.95 6.63
N GLU A 16 -8.45 -5.21 6.27
CA GLU A 16 -8.75 -5.61 4.90
C GLU A 16 -10.27 -5.80 4.75
N ALA A 17 -10.86 -5.18 3.73
CA ALA A 17 -12.28 -5.33 3.42
C ALA A 17 -12.51 -5.65 1.95
N PHE A 18 -13.48 -6.53 1.71
CA PHE A 18 -13.96 -6.86 0.37
C PHE A 18 -14.98 -5.81 -0.07
N LEU A 19 -14.60 -4.98 -1.06
CA LEU A 19 -15.52 -4.03 -1.67
C LEU A 19 -15.77 -4.39 -3.12
N LYS A 20 -17.04 -4.25 -3.51
CA LYS A 20 -17.41 -4.18 -4.91
C LYS A 20 -16.97 -2.82 -5.46
N VAL A 21 -16.61 -2.78 -6.73
CA VAL A 21 -16.06 -1.57 -7.40
C VAL A 21 -17.02 -0.37 -7.30
N ASP A 22 -18.33 -0.62 -7.21
CA ASP A 22 -19.38 0.40 -7.20
C ASP A 22 -19.98 0.66 -5.80
N GLU A 23 -19.44 0.04 -4.75
CA GLU A 23 -20.01 0.13 -3.41
C GLU A 23 -19.34 1.25 -2.59
N PRO A 24 -20.10 2.16 -1.96
CA PRO A 24 -19.55 3.24 -1.16
C PRO A 24 -18.93 2.69 0.13
N TYR A 25 -17.68 3.06 0.41
CA TYR A 25 -16.94 2.62 1.60
C TYR A 25 -17.08 3.57 2.80
N ASP A 26 -17.81 4.68 2.68
CA ASP A 26 -18.06 5.64 3.77
C ASP A 26 -18.79 5.01 4.98
N GLN A 27 -19.58 3.96 4.74
CA GLN A 27 -20.34 3.26 5.78
C GLN A 27 -19.57 2.09 6.42
N LEU A 28 -18.33 1.83 6.01
CA LEU A 28 -17.53 0.80 6.65
C LEU A 28 -17.17 1.22 8.07
N GLU A 29 -17.55 0.39 9.03
CA GLU A 29 -17.22 0.57 10.43
C GLU A 29 -15.88 -0.10 10.73
N CYS A 30 -15.05 0.57 11.53
CA CYS A 30 -13.82 -0.01 12.02
C CYS A 30 -14.12 -1.14 13.02
N PRO A 31 -13.54 -2.34 12.87
CA PRO A 31 -13.79 -3.48 13.75
C PRO A 31 -13.30 -3.26 15.19
N GLU A 32 -12.37 -2.34 15.42
CA GLU A 32 -11.80 -2.06 16.75
C GLU A 32 -12.56 -0.97 17.52
N CYS A 33 -13.00 0.09 16.83
CA CYS A 33 -13.54 1.29 17.49
C CYS A 33 -14.92 1.73 17.00
N GLY A 34 -15.47 1.08 15.97
CA GLY A 34 -16.78 1.42 15.40
C GLY A 34 -16.84 2.77 14.67
N ALA A 35 -15.69 3.42 14.40
CA ALA A 35 -15.68 4.67 13.64
C ALA A 35 -16.00 4.40 12.16
N THR A 36 -16.77 5.30 11.54
CA THR A 36 -17.12 5.29 10.12
C THR A 36 -16.15 6.14 9.29
N GLN A 37 -16.30 6.13 7.96
CA GLN A 37 -15.45 6.87 7.01
C GLN A 37 -13.95 6.49 7.08
N PRO A 38 -13.61 5.21 6.86
CA PRO A 38 -12.23 4.78 6.82
C PRO A 38 -11.53 5.32 5.57
N LYS A 39 -10.23 5.54 5.69
CA LYS A 39 -9.39 5.96 4.57
C LYS A 39 -8.96 4.75 3.77
N LYS A 40 -9.31 4.70 2.49
CA LYS A 40 -8.85 3.65 1.57
C LYS A 40 -7.33 3.76 1.39
N LEU A 41 -6.60 2.77 1.88
CA LEU A 41 -5.20 2.60 1.54
C LEU A 41 -5.16 1.95 0.17
N ALA A 42 -4.94 2.77 -0.86
CA ALA A 42 -4.46 2.23 -2.11
C ALA A 42 -3.10 1.61 -1.79
N THR A 43 -3.02 0.28 -1.73
CA THR A 43 -1.74 -0.41 -1.70
C THR A 43 -0.99 0.03 -2.96
N ALA A 44 -0.14 1.04 -2.79
CA ALA A 44 0.76 1.49 -3.82
C ALA A 44 1.68 0.30 -4.00
N PHE A 45 1.38 -0.49 -5.04
CA PHE A 45 2.18 -1.59 -5.52
C PHE A 45 3.64 -1.19 -5.29
N ARG A 46 4.28 -1.77 -4.26
CA ARG A 46 5.70 -1.57 -3.99
C ARG A 46 6.40 -2.29 -5.11
N THR A 47 6.36 -1.70 -6.31
CA THR A 47 7.07 -2.23 -7.45
C THR A 47 8.53 -2.05 -7.08
N ASN A 48 9.18 -3.17 -6.83
CA ASN A 48 10.63 -3.30 -6.76
C ASN A 48 11.32 -2.75 -8.03
N ALA A 49 10.57 -2.23 -9.00
CA ALA A 49 11.02 -1.49 -10.16
C ALA A 49 11.88 -0.29 -9.78
N TRP A 50 11.50 0.51 -8.77
CA TRP A 50 12.34 1.63 -8.32
C TRP A 50 13.66 1.12 -7.70
N SER A 51 13.59 0.09 -6.86
CA SER A 51 14.77 -0.54 -6.25
C SER A 51 15.69 -1.19 -7.28
N LYS A 52 15.13 -1.90 -8.27
CA LYS A 52 15.88 -2.53 -9.38
C LYS A 52 16.48 -1.50 -10.33
N PHE A 53 15.79 -0.38 -10.54
CA PHE A 53 16.31 0.73 -11.33
C PHE A 53 17.50 1.41 -10.64
N LEU A 54 17.41 1.67 -9.33
CA LEU A 54 18.54 2.18 -8.54
C LEU A 54 19.74 1.22 -8.57
N ASP A 55 19.53 -0.08 -8.35
CA ASP A 55 20.60 -1.10 -8.43
C ASP A 55 21.27 -1.13 -9.82
N THR A 56 20.47 -1.00 -10.89
CA THR A 56 20.99 -0.95 -12.26
C THR A 56 21.79 0.33 -12.53
N MET A 57 21.33 1.49 -12.04
CA MET A 57 22.05 2.76 -12.17
C MET A 57 23.36 2.74 -11.38
N GLU A 58 23.36 2.25 -10.14
CA GLU A 58 24.55 2.19 -9.28
C GLU A 58 25.65 1.33 -9.90
N ARG A 59 25.29 0.18 -10.51
CA ARG A 59 26.24 -0.65 -11.28
C ARG A 59 26.85 0.08 -12.47
N LYS A 60 26.08 0.96 -13.11
CA LYS A 60 26.52 1.68 -14.33
C LYS A 60 27.41 2.89 -14.00
N VAL A 61 27.17 3.55 -12.87
CA VAL A 61 27.93 4.73 -12.42
C VAL A 61 29.24 4.32 -11.73
N ASN A 62 29.29 3.18 -11.04
CA ASN A 62 30.50 2.73 -10.37
C ASN A 62 30.88 1.26 -10.69
N PRO A 63 31.44 1.00 -11.89
CA PRO A 63 31.82 -0.35 -12.31
C PRO A 63 32.99 -0.95 -11.52
N HIS A 64 33.73 -0.14 -10.75
CA HIS A 64 34.89 -0.59 -9.96
C HIS A 64 34.50 -1.23 -8.61
N LYS A 65 33.26 -1.04 -8.13
CA LYS A 65 32.78 -1.59 -6.84
C LYS A 65 32.35 -3.07 -6.92
N PHE A 66 32.15 -3.61 -8.13
CA PHE A 66 31.65 -4.97 -8.37
C PHE A 66 32.69 -5.93 -9.00
N LYS A 67 33.93 -5.48 -9.21
CA LYS A 67 35.04 -6.37 -9.52
C LYS A 67 35.64 -6.90 -8.21
N SER A 68 35.18 -8.08 -7.79
CA SER A 68 35.99 -9.00 -6.99
C SER A 68 36.41 -10.18 -7.87
#